data_AF-A0A9E6F3J6-F1
#
_entry.id   AF-A0A9E6F3J6-F1
#
_cell.length_a   1.000
_cell.length_b   1.000
_cell.length_c   1.000
_cell.angle_alpha   90.00
_cell.angle_beta   90.00
_cell.angle_gamma   90.00
#
_symmetry.space_group_name_H-M   'P 1'
#
loop_
_entity.id
_entity.type
_entity.pdbx_description
1 polymer ?
#
loop_
_entity_poly.entity_id
_entity_poly.type
_entity_poly.pdbx_seq_one_letter_code
_entity_poly.pdbx_strand_id
1 'polypeptide(L)'
;ATDNMPSGSAQNPGDVLKTYSGITVEVDNTDAEGRLILSDALTYVKEKYSPDAIIDLATLTGACVVALGNQVAGLFSNNDELADKIFKAGLRSGEKVWRMPIWDEYDPQIKSDVADLKNVGGRGAGAITAAKFLEKFVGDHKAWAHLDIAGPAFPGMGGGSKQKGSTGFGVRLLAEVLRNWS
;
A
#
# COMPACT_ATOMS: atom_id res chain seq x y z
N ALA A 1 14.01 -0.71 7.95
CA ALA A 1 13.18 0.02 8.94
C ALA A 1 13.81 1.38 9.18
N THR A 2 12.99 2.42 9.33
CA THR A 2 13.42 3.81 9.54
C THR A 2 12.33 4.54 10.33
N ASP A 3 12.68 5.71 10.89
CA ASP A 3 11.73 6.65 11.50
C ASP A 3 11.49 7.83 10.53
N ASN A 4 10.31 8.46 10.62
CA ASN A 4 10.00 9.72 9.96
C ASN A 4 9.97 10.85 11.00
N MET A 5 11.01 11.69 11.03
CA MET A 5 11.20 12.69 12.09
C MET A 5 11.59 14.06 11.51
N PRO A 6 11.05 15.16 12.06
CA PRO A 6 11.52 16.50 11.70
C PRO A 6 12.94 16.72 12.23
N SER A 7 13.81 17.28 11.40
CA SER A 7 15.16 17.70 11.76
C SER A 7 15.67 18.73 10.75
N GLY A 8 16.82 19.37 11.03
CA GLY A 8 17.47 20.27 10.07
C GLY A 8 17.96 19.59 8.78
N SER A 9 17.95 18.26 8.74
CA SER A 9 18.31 17.44 7.59
C SER A 9 17.15 16.52 7.14
N ALA A 10 15.92 16.81 7.57
CA ALA A 10 14.75 16.05 7.14
C ALA A 10 14.42 16.37 5.67
N GLN A 11 13.64 15.48 5.04
CA GLN A 11 13.06 15.73 3.73
C GLN A 11 12.18 16.99 3.77
N ASN A 12 12.26 17.78 2.71
CA ASN A 12 11.45 18.98 2.54
C ASN A 12 10.34 18.73 1.50
N PRO A 13 9.16 19.34 1.67
CA PRO A 13 8.22 19.49 0.57
C PRO A 13 8.89 20.13 -0.66
N GLY A 14 8.72 19.51 -1.82
CA GLY A 14 9.35 19.89 -3.10
C GLY A 14 10.67 19.18 -3.41
N ASP A 15 11.24 18.39 -2.48
CA ASP A 15 12.42 17.58 -2.78
C ASP A 15 12.10 16.55 -3.88
N VAL A 16 13.04 16.33 -4.80
CA VAL A 16 12.93 15.29 -5.84
C VAL A 16 13.89 14.16 -5.52
N LEU A 17 13.31 12.98 -5.27
CA LEU A 17 14.05 11.75 -4.99
C LEU A 17 14.23 10.95 -6.28
N LYS A 18 15.42 10.37 -6.47
CA LYS A 18 15.64 9.34 -7.48
C LYS A 18 15.56 7.97 -6.82
N THR A 19 14.56 7.18 -7.19
CA THR A 19 14.33 5.84 -6.65
C THR A 19 15.30 4.81 -7.24
N TYR A 20 15.34 3.61 -6.66
CA TYR A 20 16.09 2.45 -7.13
C TYR A 20 15.75 2.09 -8.58
N SER A 21 14.47 2.22 -8.96
CA SER A 21 13.99 1.99 -10.34
C SER A 21 14.49 3.04 -11.35
N GLY A 22 15.04 4.15 -10.87
CA GLY A 22 15.38 5.32 -11.67
C GLY A 22 14.25 6.33 -11.86
N ILE A 23 13.00 5.98 -11.54
CA ILE A 23 11.85 6.89 -11.53
C ILE A 23 12.09 7.99 -10.50
N THR A 24 11.82 9.23 -10.88
CA THR A 24 11.92 10.40 -10.00
C THR A 24 10.60 10.73 -9.31
N VAL A 25 10.65 11.08 -8.03
CA VAL A 25 9.48 11.36 -7.20
C VAL A 25 9.63 12.70 -6.50
N GLU A 26 8.71 13.61 -6.76
CA GLU A 26 8.50 14.83 -5.98
C GLU A 26 7.82 14.49 -4.65
N VAL A 27 8.44 14.90 -3.55
CA VAL A 27 7.90 14.81 -2.20
C VAL A 27 7.05 16.04 -1.95
N ASP A 28 5.75 15.99 -2.26
CA ASP A 28 4.82 17.10 -1.99
C ASP A 28 4.37 17.09 -0.51
N ASN A 29 4.23 15.89 0.09
CA ASN A 29 3.92 15.75 1.52
C ASN A 29 4.82 14.71 2.19
N THR A 30 5.59 15.13 3.20
CA THR A 30 6.53 14.27 3.93
C THR A 30 5.87 13.22 4.84
N ASP A 31 4.56 13.34 5.11
CA ASP A 31 3.74 12.35 5.85
C ASP A 31 3.16 11.26 4.92
N ALA A 32 3.48 11.33 3.62
CA ALA A 32 3.24 10.27 2.66
C ALA A 32 4.54 9.50 2.37
N GLU A 33 5.34 9.22 3.40
CA GLU A 33 6.65 8.59 3.30
C GLU A 33 6.59 7.07 3.11
N GLY A 34 5.56 6.41 3.64
CA GLY A 34 5.47 4.95 3.61
C GLY A 34 5.54 4.38 2.19
N ARG A 35 4.94 5.07 1.22
CA ARG A 35 5.01 4.67 -0.19
C ARG A 35 6.38 4.92 -0.83
N LEU A 36 7.13 5.90 -0.33
CA LEU A 36 8.49 6.20 -0.80
C LEU A 36 9.43 5.04 -0.44
N ILE A 37 9.41 4.59 0.81
CA ILE A 37 10.25 3.46 1.23
C ILE A 37 9.83 2.14 0.57
N LEU A 38 8.54 1.95 0.30
CA LEU A 38 8.03 0.76 -0.39
C LEU A 38 8.38 0.74 -1.88
N SER A 39 8.50 1.90 -2.52
CA SER A 39 8.84 1.99 -3.95
C SER A 39 10.15 1.27 -4.30
N ASP A 40 11.19 1.52 -3.51
CA ASP A 40 12.49 0.87 -3.66
C ASP A 40 12.43 -0.61 -3.27
N ALA A 41 11.70 -0.95 -2.20
CA ALA A 41 11.55 -2.34 -1.77
C ALA A 41 10.85 -3.21 -2.82
N LEU A 42 9.75 -2.72 -3.42
CA LEU A 42 9.00 -3.41 -4.47
C LEU A 42 9.86 -3.62 -5.71
N THR A 43 10.56 -2.57 -6.16
CA THR A 43 11.47 -2.65 -7.31
C THR A 43 12.60 -3.66 -7.04
N TYR A 44 13.24 -3.56 -5.87
CA TYR A 44 14.33 -4.44 -5.48
C TYR A 44 13.89 -5.90 -5.43
N VAL A 45 12.75 -6.20 -4.80
CA VAL A 45 12.26 -7.59 -4.68
C VAL A 45 11.95 -8.17 -6.05
N LYS A 46 11.26 -7.42 -6.90
CA LYS A 46 10.95 -7.81 -8.28
C LYS A 46 12.21 -8.18 -9.07
N GLU A 47 13.19 -7.29 -9.10
CA GLU A 47 14.40 -7.48 -9.91
C GLU A 47 15.33 -8.55 -9.33
N LYS A 48 15.48 -8.58 -7.99
CA LYS A 48 16.44 -9.45 -7.34
C LYS A 48 15.98 -10.90 -7.28
N TYR A 49 14.69 -11.14 -7.09
CA TYR A 49 14.16 -12.47 -6.78
C TYR A 49 13.23 -13.04 -7.86
N SER A 50 12.72 -12.22 -8.80
CA SER A 50 11.79 -12.67 -9.84
C SER A 50 10.64 -13.54 -9.28
N PRO A 51 9.90 -13.06 -8.25
CA PRO A 51 8.90 -13.89 -7.57
C PRO A 51 7.69 -14.18 -8.48
N ASP A 52 6.96 -15.27 -8.21
CA ASP A 52 5.70 -15.57 -8.91
C ASP A 52 4.58 -14.60 -8.54
N ALA A 53 4.63 -14.05 -7.31
CA ALA A 53 3.68 -13.07 -6.80
C ALA A 53 4.34 -12.15 -5.77
N ILE A 54 3.89 -10.90 -5.72
CA ILE A 54 4.30 -9.92 -4.71
C ILE A 54 3.07 -9.51 -3.90
N ILE A 55 3.14 -9.65 -2.59
CA ILE A 55 2.10 -9.15 -1.66
C ILE A 55 2.78 -8.23 -0.65
N ASP A 56 2.39 -6.96 -0.63
CA ASP A 56 2.88 -5.99 0.34
C ASP A 56 1.76 -5.52 1.28
N LEU A 57 2.13 -5.19 2.52
CA LEU A 57 1.22 -4.78 3.58
C LEU A 57 1.75 -3.48 4.18
N ALA A 58 0.89 -2.48 4.31
CA ALA A 58 1.26 -1.24 4.98
C ALA A 58 0.06 -0.57 5.64
N THR A 59 0.31 0.11 6.75
CA THR A 59 -0.63 1.06 7.35
C THR A 59 -0.56 2.38 6.57
N LEU A 60 -0.95 2.33 5.29
CA LEU A 60 -0.49 3.32 4.31
C LEU A 60 -1.34 4.58 4.27
N THR A 61 -2.67 4.48 4.39
CA THR A 61 -3.52 5.65 4.21
C THR A 61 -4.66 5.77 5.24
N GLY A 62 -4.83 6.98 5.77
CA GLY A 62 -6.06 7.34 6.49
C GLY A 62 -7.30 7.33 5.57
N ALA A 63 -7.12 7.52 4.26
CA ALA A 63 -8.20 7.47 3.28
C ALA A 63 -8.88 6.09 3.20
N CYS A 64 -8.11 5.01 3.34
CA CYS A 64 -8.68 3.66 3.38
C CYS A 64 -9.53 3.46 4.65
N VAL A 65 -9.12 4.03 5.78
CA VAL A 65 -9.90 4.02 7.03
C VAL A 65 -11.22 4.77 6.87
N VAL A 66 -11.21 5.93 6.21
CA VAL A 66 -12.44 6.69 5.93
C VAL A 66 -13.41 5.88 5.06
N ALA A 67 -12.90 5.12 4.09
CA ALA A 67 -13.72 4.33 3.18
C ALA A 67 -14.27 3.04 3.80
N LEU A 68 -13.44 2.27 4.54
CA LEU A 68 -13.76 0.90 4.98
C LEU A 68 -13.86 0.75 6.50
N GLY A 69 -13.58 1.81 7.26
CA GLY A 69 -13.52 1.78 8.71
C GLY A 69 -12.31 1.01 9.25
N ASN A 70 -12.44 0.50 10.48
CA ASN A 70 -11.33 -0.12 11.22
C ASN A 70 -11.33 -1.65 11.20
N GLN A 71 -12.22 -2.29 10.43
CA GLN A 71 -12.44 -3.74 10.52
C GLN A 71 -12.03 -4.50 9.25
N VAL A 72 -11.87 -3.79 8.14
CA VAL A 72 -11.62 -4.36 6.81
C VAL A 72 -10.45 -3.63 6.19
N ALA A 73 -9.48 -4.36 5.63
CA ALA A 73 -8.37 -3.77 4.89
C ALA A 73 -8.73 -3.55 3.41
N GLY A 74 -8.12 -2.53 2.80
CA GLY A 74 -8.21 -2.32 1.36
C GLY A 74 -7.30 -3.29 0.61
N LEU A 75 -7.83 -4.00 -0.39
CA LEU A 75 -7.08 -4.87 -1.29
C LEU A 75 -7.02 -4.24 -2.68
N PHE A 76 -5.82 -3.93 -3.14
CA PHE A 76 -5.54 -3.42 -4.48
C PHE A 76 -4.70 -4.46 -5.22
N SER A 77 -5.05 -4.81 -6.46
CA SER A 77 -4.31 -5.83 -7.20
C SER A 77 -4.55 -5.74 -8.70
N ASN A 78 -3.47 -5.92 -9.45
CA ASN A 78 -3.46 -6.02 -10.92
C ASN A 78 -3.81 -7.42 -11.46
N ASN A 79 -4.14 -8.36 -10.57
CA ASN A 79 -4.40 -9.74 -10.93
C ASN A 79 -5.67 -10.25 -10.22
N ASP A 80 -6.70 -10.57 -11.01
CA ASP A 80 -8.00 -11.01 -10.50
C ASP A 80 -7.93 -12.31 -9.69
N GLU A 81 -7.10 -13.26 -10.13
CA GLU A 81 -6.93 -14.55 -9.46
C GLU A 81 -6.24 -14.38 -8.10
N LEU A 82 -5.19 -13.55 -8.04
CA LEU A 82 -4.50 -13.22 -6.78
C LEU A 82 -5.45 -12.49 -5.83
N ALA A 83 -6.22 -11.52 -6.32
CA ALA A 83 -7.19 -10.80 -5.52
C ALA A 83 -8.26 -11.73 -4.92
N ASP A 84 -8.78 -12.66 -5.72
CA ASP A 84 -9.77 -13.64 -5.27
C ASP A 84 -9.18 -14.64 -4.25
N LYS A 85 -7.94 -15.11 -4.46
CA LYS A 85 -7.22 -15.95 -3.48
C LYS A 85 -7.11 -15.26 -2.13
N ILE A 86 -6.68 -13.99 -2.11
CA ILE A 86 -6.54 -13.20 -0.88
C ILE A 86 -7.91 -12.93 -0.24
N PHE A 87 -8.92 -12.58 -1.03
CA PHE A 87 -10.27 -12.37 -0.53
C PHE A 87 -10.84 -13.61 0.17
N LYS A 88 -10.74 -14.78 -0.46
CA LYS A 88 -11.16 -16.06 0.12
C LYS A 88 -10.37 -16.41 1.39
N ALA A 89 -9.06 -16.13 1.42
CA ALA A 89 -8.23 -16.29 2.61
C ALA A 89 -8.67 -15.35 3.76
N GLY A 90 -9.10 -14.12 3.44
CA GLY A 90 -9.67 -13.20 4.42
C GLY A 90 -10.97 -13.68 5.03
N LEU A 91 -11.82 -14.33 4.23
CA LEU A 91 -13.04 -14.98 4.74
C LEU A 91 -12.74 -16.15 5.68
N ARG A 92 -11.74 -16.98 5.37
CA ARG A 92 -11.35 -18.14 6.21
C ARG A 92 -10.61 -17.75 7.49
N SER A 93 -9.70 -16.78 7.41
CA SER A 93 -8.89 -16.33 8.54
C SER A 93 -9.66 -15.40 9.50
N GLY A 94 -10.74 -14.78 9.01
CA GLY A 94 -11.47 -13.73 9.71
C GLY A 94 -10.86 -12.34 9.57
N GLU A 95 -9.72 -12.21 8.87
CA GLU A 95 -9.07 -10.93 8.54
C GLU A 95 -9.57 -10.45 7.19
N LYS A 96 -10.73 -9.78 7.22
CA LYS A 96 -11.47 -9.39 6.02
C LYS A 96 -10.73 -8.33 5.22
N VAL A 97 -10.71 -8.51 3.91
CA VAL A 97 -10.23 -7.53 2.93
C VAL A 97 -11.35 -7.20 1.95
N TRP A 98 -11.31 -6.02 1.35
CA TRP A 98 -12.24 -5.64 0.29
C TRP A 98 -11.50 -5.10 -0.92
N ARG A 99 -11.85 -5.59 -2.11
CA ARG A 99 -11.17 -5.19 -3.34
C ARG A 99 -11.54 -3.76 -3.71
N MET A 100 -10.53 -2.94 -3.90
CA MET A 100 -10.61 -1.54 -4.30
C MET A 100 -10.14 -1.38 -5.77
N PRO A 101 -10.63 -0.36 -6.50
CA PRO A 101 -10.24 -0.16 -7.89
C PRO A 101 -8.80 0.33 -8.02
N ILE A 102 -8.15 -0.01 -9.14
CA ILE A 102 -6.81 0.47 -9.55
C ILE A 102 -6.82 0.92 -11.02
N TRP A 103 -7.89 1.60 -11.42
CA TRP A 103 -8.06 2.01 -12.82
C TRP A 103 -7.10 3.13 -13.25
N ASP A 104 -6.91 3.30 -14.55
CA ASP A 104 -5.94 4.23 -15.10
C ASP A 104 -6.39 5.70 -15.02
N GLU A 105 -7.69 5.95 -14.79
CA GLU A 105 -8.24 7.29 -14.58
C GLU A 105 -7.66 8.00 -13.35
N TYR A 106 -7.04 7.25 -12.43
CA TYR A 106 -6.37 7.80 -11.25
C TYR A 106 -4.92 8.22 -11.50
N ASP A 107 -4.28 7.77 -12.60
CA ASP A 107 -2.88 8.10 -12.93
C ASP A 107 -2.59 9.61 -13.04
N PRO A 108 -3.45 10.43 -13.67
CA PRO A 108 -3.20 11.86 -13.77
C PRO A 108 -3.05 12.55 -12.40
N GLN A 109 -3.63 11.99 -11.34
CA GLN A 109 -3.56 12.58 -10.00
C GLN A 109 -2.15 12.53 -9.39
N ILE A 110 -1.34 11.52 -9.74
CA ILE A 110 0.01 11.34 -9.19
C ILE A 110 1.11 11.87 -10.11
N LYS A 111 0.75 12.53 -11.20
CA LYS A 111 1.72 13.20 -12.09
C LYS A 111 2.32 14.42 -11.40
N SER A 112 3.63 14.59 -11.53
CA SER A 112 4.37 15.78 -11.09
C SER A 112 4.69 16.70 -12.28
N ASP A 113 4.87 17.98 -11.99
CA ASP A 113 5.34 18.99 -12.96
C ASP A 113 6.88 19.07 -13.02
N VAL A 114 7.57 18.52 -12.01
CA VAL A 114 9.04 18.62 -11.84
C VAL A 114 9.76 17.26 -11.74
N ALA A 115 9.00 16.17 -11.60
CA ALA A 115 9.48 14.79 -11.54
C ALA A 115 8.55 13.87 -12.36
N ASP A 116 8.86 12.58 -12.42
CA ASP A 116 7.99 11.61 -13.10
C ASP A 116 6.66 11.43 -12.36
N LEU A 117 6.72 11.41 -11.02
CA LEU A 117 5.58 11.25 -10.11
C LEU A 117 5.68 12.23 -8.94
N LYS A 118 4.55 12.51 -8.29
CA LYS A 118 4.50 13.09 -6.94
C LYS A 118 3.91 12.11 -5.96
N ASN A 119 4.33 12.19 -4.69
CA ASN A 119 3.95 11.19 -3.69
C ASN A 119 2.49 11.33 -3.18
N VAL A 120 1.73 12.35 -3.57
CA VAL A 120 0.31 12.47 -3.22
C VAL A 120 -0.58 12.82 -4.41
N GLY A 121 -1.79 12.25 -4.45
CA GLY A 121 -2.78 12.44 -5.52
C GLY A 121 -3.86 13.49 -5.24
N GLY A 122 -3.73 14.27 -4.17
CA GLY A 122 -4.78 15.16 -3.67
C GLY A 122 -5.76 14.50 -2.69
N ARG A 123 -6.88 15.17 -2.39
CA ARG A 123 -7.82 14.74 -1.34
C ARG A 123 -8.72 13.57 -1.75
N GLY A 124 -9.11 13.51 -3.03
CA GLY A 124 -9.98 12.48 -3.56
C GLY A 124 -9.19 11.19 -3.85
N ALA A 125 -9.79 10.03 -3.54
CA ALA A 125 -9.22 8.73 -3.86
C ALA A 125 -7.81 8.48 -3.26
N GLY A 126 -7.53 8.99 -2.06
CA GLY A 126 -6.21 8.91 -1.42
C GLY A 126 -5.65 7.49 -1.29
N ALA A 127 -6.48 6.49 -0.99
CA ALA A 127 -6.07 5.09 -0.91
C ALA A 127 -5.73 4.52 -2.30
N ILE A 128 -6.53 4.85 -3.31
CA ILE A 128 -6.34 4.38 -4.69
C ILE A 128 -5.09 5.02 -5.30
N THR A 129 -4.89 6.33 -5.14
CA THR A 129 -3.71 7.03 -5.65
C THR A 129 -2.43 6.58 -4.95
N ALA A 130 -2.48 6.18 -3.68
CA ALA A 130 -1.35 5.52 -3.02
C ALA A 130 -1.03 4.16 -3.64
N ALA A 131 -2.04 3.34 -3.93
CA ALA A 131 -1.85 2.07 -4.62
C ALA A 131 -1.32 2.28 -6.06
N LYS A 132 -1.86 3.23 -6.83
CA LYS A 132 -1.36 3.58 -8.17
C LYS A 132 0.09 4.07 -8.13
N PHE A 133 0.49 4.80 -7.08
CA PHE A 133 1.89 5.17 -6.87
C PHE A 133 2.77 3.91 -6.74
N LEU A 134 2.40 2.96 -5.88
CA LEU A 134 3.15 1.70 -5.71
C LEU A 134 3.18 0.86 -7.00
N GLU A 135 2.08 0.83 -7.75
CA GLU A 135 1.96 0.10 -9.01
C GLU A 135 3.03 0.54 -10.04
N LYS A 136 3.44 1.81 -10.05
CA LYS A 136 4.51 2.30 -10.94
C LYS A 136 5.86 1.61 -10.70
N PHE A 137 6.13 1.17 -9.47
CA PHE A 137 7.37 0.49 -9.09
C PHE A 137 7.29 -1.03 -9.27
N VAL A 138 6.09 -1.57 -9.17
CA VAL A 138 5.77 -2.95 -9.56
C VAL A 138 5.92 -3.11 -11.08
N GLY A 139 5.49 -2.13 -11.87
CA GLY A 139 5.63 -2.12 -13.33
C GLY A 139 4.82 -3.23 -14.00
N ASP A 140 5.47 -4.06 -14.81
CA ASP A 140 4.86 -5.13 -15.60
C ASP A 140 4.70 -6.47 -14.86
N HIS A 141 4.98 -6.51 -13.55
CA HIS A 141 4.87 -7.73 -12.76
C HIS A 141 3.41 -8.25 -12.73
N LYS A 142 3.21 -9.50 -13.17
CA LYS A 142 1.88 -10.05 -13.50
C LYS A 142 0.95 -10.30 -12.31
N ALA A 143 1.50 -10.45 -11.11
CA ALA A 143 0.75 -10.81 -9.92
C ALA A 143 1.23 -10.00 -8.72
N TRP A 144 0.60 -8.85 -8.49
CA TRP A 144 0.86 -8.01 -7.34
C TRP A 144 -0.43 -7.69 -6.58
N ALA A 145 -0.33 -7.66 -5.25
CA ALA A 145 -1.38 -7.16 -4.39
C ALA A 145 -0.82 -6.27 -3.27
N HIS A 146 -1.43 -5.10 -3.10
CA HIS A 146 -1.21 -4.22 -1.96
C HIS A 146 -2.38 -4.34 -0.98
N LEU A 147 -2.06 -4.49 0.30
CA LEU A 147 -3.00 -4.49 1.40
C LEU A 147 -2.80 -3.24 2.26
N ASP A 148 -3.75 -2.30 2.18
CA ASP A 148 -3.79 -1.15 3.09
C ASP A 148 -4.50 -1.57 4.38
N ILE A 149 -3.69 -1.79 5.42
CA ILE A 149 -4.11 -2.31 6.72
C ILE A 149 -4.24 -1.21 7.78
N ALA A 150 -4.20 0.08 7.40
CA ALA A 150 -4.21 1.20 8.35
C ALA A 150 -5.36 1.12 9.37
N GLY A 151 -6.57 0.78 8.90
CA GLY A 151 -7.75 0.65 9.76
C GLY A 151 -7.65 -0.52 10.74
N PRO A 152 -7.51 -1.78 10.26
CA PRO A 152 -7.54 -2.93 11.13
C PRO A 152 -6.26 -3.22 11.91
N ALA A 153 -5.12 -2.62 11.58
CA ALA A 153 -3.88 -2.79 12.35
C ALA A 153 -3.98 -2.19 13.76
N PHE A 154 -4.64 -1.03 13.89
CA PHE A 154 -4.85 -0.31 15.14
C PHE A 154 -6.29 0.21 15.24
N PRO A 155 -7.29 -0.67 15.42
CA PRO A 155 -8.66 -0.24 15.65
C PRO A 155 -8.68 0.46 17.00
N GLY A 156 -8.86 1.78 17.01
CA GLY A 156 -9.02 2.54 18.25
C GLY A 156 -10.21 2.04 19.08
N MET A 157 -10.56 2.75 20.16
CA MET A 157 -11.64 2.34 21.09
C MET A 157 -13.07 2.29 20.50
N GLY A 158 -13.25 2.50 19.18
CA GLY A 158 -14.54 2.54 18.50
C GLY A 158 -14.86 1.35 17.59
N GLY A 159 -13.95 0.39 17.41
CA GLY A 159 -14.19 -0.83 16.63
C GLY A 159 -14.63 -1.99 17.51
N GLY A 160 -15.49 -2.89 17.01
CA GLY A 160 -15.94 -4.09 17.74
C GLY A 160 -14.85 -5.12 18.12
N SER A 161 -13.58 -4.76 17.98
CA SER A 161 -12.45 -5.49 18.55
C SER A 161 -12.42 -5.28 20.06
N LYS A 162 -12.45 -6.37 20.82
CA LYS A 162 -12.39 -6.34 22.29
C LYS A 162 -10.99 -6.00 22.84
N GLN A 163 -9.98 -5.95 21.98
CA GLN A 163 -8.60 -5.63 22.36
C GLN A 163 -8.27 -4.18 22.07
N LYS A 164 -7.81 -3.47 23.11
CA LYS A 164 -7.13 -2.18 22.96
C LYS A 164 -5.71 -2.44 22.45
N GLY A 165 -5.29 -1.76 21.39
CA GLY A 165 -3.92 -1.81 20.88
C GLY A 165 -3.81 -2.45 19.49
N SER A 166 -2.59 -2.87 19.14
CA SER A 166 -2.31 -3.53 17.87
C SER A 166 -2.98 -4.90 17.77
N THR A 167 -3.46 -5.23 16.59
CA THR A 167 -4.17 -6.51 16.33
C THR A 167 -3.30 -7.59 15.74
N GLY A 168 -2.16 -7.23 15.14
CA GLY A 168 -1.38 -8.13 14.30
C GLY A 168 -2.11 -8.53 13.00
N PHE A 169 -3.06 -7.71 12.54
CA PHE A 169 -3.80 -7.95 11.29
C PHE A 169 -2.86 -8.21 10.12
N GLY A 170 -3.20 -9.21 9.29
CA GLY A 170 -2.42 -9.63 8.14
C GLY A 170 -1.67 -10.94 8.37
N VAL A 171 -1.33 -11.26 9.63
CA VAL A 171 -0.57 -12.49 9.95
C VAL A 171 -1.38 -13.75 9.62
N ARG A 172 -2.65 -13.83 10.04
CA ARG A 172 -3.48 -15.00 9.75
C ARG A 172 -3.94 -15.02 8.31
N LEU A 173 -4.20 -13.84 7.73
CA LEU A 173 -4.52 -13.69 6.31
C LEU A 173 -3.41 -14.28 5.44
N LEU A 174 -2.16 -13.85 5.63
CA LEU A 174 -1.03 -14.32 4.85
C LEU A 174 -0.73 -15.81 5.08
N ALA A 175 -0.81 -16.27 6.33
CA ALA A 175 -0.67 -17.70 6.62
C ALA A 175 -1.72 -18.53 5.86
N GLU A 176 -2.96 -18.03 5.76
CA GLU A 176 -4.05 -18.70 5.04
C GLU A 176 -3.89 -18.64 3.52
N VAL A 177 -3.37 -17.53 2.98
CA VAL A 177 -2.98 -17.43 1.57
C VAL A 177 -1.91 -18.47 1.24
N LEU A 178 -0.85 -18.56 2.03
CA LEU A 178 0.27 -19.48 1.80
C LEU A 178 -0.13 -20.96 1.95
N ARG A 179 -1.02 -21.28 2.89
CA ARG A 179 -1.55 -22.65 3.08
C ARG A 179 -2.36 -23.15 1.88
N ASN A 180 -2.99 -22.24 1.13
CA ASN A 180 -3.85 -22.56 -0.01
C ASN A 180 -3.27 -21.95 -1.31
N TRP A 181 -1.94 -21.86 -1.40
CA TRP A 181 -1.29 -21.22 -2.54
C TRP A 181 -1.43 -22.02 -3.83
N SER A 182 -1.38 -23.36 -3.69
CA SER A 182 -1.46 -24.38 -4.74
C SER A 182 -2.78 -24.34 -5.50
#